data_AF-A0A0R2LMX0-F1
#
_entry.id   AF-A0A0R2LMX0-F1
#
_cell.length_a   1.000
_cell.length_b   1.000
_cell.length_c   1.000
_cell.angle_alpha   90.00
_cell.angle_beta   90.00
_cell.angle_gamma   90.00
#
_symmetry.space_group_name_H-M   'P 1'
#
loop_
_entity.id
_entity.type
_entity.pdbx_description
1 polymer ?
#
loop_
_entity_poly.entity_id
_entity_poly.type
_entity_poly.pdbx_seq_one_letter_code
_entity_poly.pdbx_strand_id
1 'polypeptide(L)'
;MKREEKVTLLMDQMSEAYADPEVKKNPELAQSILNSAKELEKNGNVDLVSTRLCKKIWLSDIGNNNKIPKAALVLYNQCKGKEMKYDGIATAAIMSGFWF
;
A
#
# COMPACT_ATOMS: atom_id res chain seq x y z
N MET A 1 -6.51 2.90 17.64
CA MET A 1 -6.80 3.50 16.32
C MET A 1 -8.26 3.26 15.97
N LYS A 2 -9.02 4.33 15.75
CA LYS A 2 -10.44 4.29 15.33
C LYS A 2 -10.54 3.80 13.89
N ARG A 3 -11.70 3.27 13.49
CA ARG A 3 -11.91 2.72 12.13
C ARG A 3 -11.56 3.72 11.02
N GLU A 4 -11.95 4.97 11.20
CA GLU A 4 -11.68 6.06 10.25
C GLU A 4 -10.18 6.33 10.11
N GLU A 5 -9.44 6.37 11.21
CA GLU A 5 -7.97 6.52 11.19
C GLU A 5 -7.30 5.37 10.42
N LYS A 6 -7.81 4.13 10.54
CA LYS A 6 -7.30 2.98 9.75
C LYS A 6 -7.60 3.11 8.26
N VAL A 7 -8.77 3.64 7.91
CA VAL A 7 -9.17 3.86 6.52
C VAL A 7 -8.29 4.95 5.90
N THR A 8 -8.12 6.09 6.56
CA THR A 8 -7.26 7.18 6.11
C THR A 8 -5.82 6.71 5.93
N LEU A 9 -5.28 6.02 6.93
CA LEU A 9 -3.91 5.51 6.86
C LEU A 9 -3.68 4.57 5.68
N LEU A 10 -4.59 3.60 5.47
CA LEU A 10 -4.47 2.68 4.34
C LEU A 10 -4.66 3.41 3.00
N MET A 11 -5.51 4.44 2.95
CA MET A 11 -5.69 5.26 1.75
C MET A 11 -4.42 6.03 1.40
N ASP A 12 -3.79 6.70 2.38
CA ASP A 12 -2.56 7.45 2.18
C ASP A 12 -1.43 6.54 1.68
N GLN A 13 -1.30 5.34 2.26
CA GLN A 13 -0.33 4.34 1.83
C GLN A 13 -0.59 3.86 0.39
N MET A 14 -1.85 3.64 0.01
CA MET A 14 -2.21 3.30 -1.37
C MET A 14 -1.91 4.44 -2.34
N SER A 15 -2.15 5.70 -1.94
CA SER A 15 -1.83 6.88 -2.74
C SER A 15 -0.33 7.06 -2.95
N GLU A 16 0.48 6.86 -1.92
CA GLU A 16 1.95 6.91 -2.00
C GLU A 16 2.47 5.79 -2.92
N ALA A 17 2.02 4.56 -2.74
CA ALA A 17 2.40 3.44 -3.59
C ALA A 17 1.98 3.67 -5.06
N TYR A 18 0.80 4.24 -5.30
CA TYR A 18 0.34 4.58 -6.65
C TYR A 18 1.17 5.71 -7.30
N ALA A 19 1.69 6.65 -6.50
CA ALA A 19 2.51 7.74 -7.00
C ALA A 19 3.91 7.29 -7.43
N ASP A 20 4.39 6.15 -6.93
CA ASP A 20 5.72 5.60 -7.19
C ASP A 20 5.97 5.34 -8.70
N PRO A 21 7.08 5.84 -9.26
CA PRO A 21 7.40 5.66 -10.68
C PRO A 21 7.54 4.20 -11.12
N GLU A 22 8.01 3.31 -10.25
CA GLU A 22 8.13 1.87 -10.54
C GLU A 22 6.78 1.17 -10.53
N VAL A 23 5.85 1.61 -9.68
CA VAL A 23 4.46 1.15 -9.73
C VAL A 23 3.76 1.65 -10.99
N LYS A 24 4.00 2.91 -11.40
CA LYS A 24 3.47 3.46 -12.65
C LYS A 24 3.99 2.76 -13.91
N LYS A 25 5.19 2.17 -13.85
CA LYS A 25 5.74 1.32 -14.93
C LYS A 25 4.99 -0.01 -15.07
N ASN A 26 4.18 -0.40 -14.08
CA ASN A 26 3.30 -1.56 -14.13
C ASN A 26 1.83 -1.10 -14.07
N PRO A 27 1.18 -0.87 -15.23
CA PRO A 27 -0.21 -0.38 -15.29
C PRO A 27 -1.20 -1.30 -14.58
N GLU A 28 -0.99 -2.62 -14.60
CA GLU A 28 -1.87 -3.59 -13.94
C GLU A 28 -1.81 -3.48 -12.42
N LEU A 29 -0.60 -3.28 -11.87
CA LEU A 29 -0.38 -3.04 -10.45
C LEU A 29 -0.97 -1.70 -10.02
N ALA A 30 -0.69 -0.63 -10.77
CA ALA A 30 -1.24 0.69 -10.51
C ALA A 30 -2.78 0.68 -10.52
N GLN A 31 -3.39 0.01 -11.51
CA GLN A 31 -4.85 -0.15 -11.58
C GLN A 31 -5.40 -0.97 -10.42
N SER A 32 -4.67 -2.00 -9.99
CA SER A 32 -5.06 -2.81 -8.82
C SER A 32 -5.08 -1.99 -7.53
N ILE A 33 -4.06 -1.15 -7.31
CA ILE A 33 -4.00 -0.24 -6.16
C ILE A 33 -5.14 0.77 -6.21
N LEU A 34 -5.39 1.39 -7.36
CA LEU A 34 -6.48 2.36 -7.55
C LEU A 34 -7.86 1.73 -7.30
N ASN A 35 -8.09 0.51 -7.78
CA ASN A 35 -9.34 -0.20 -7.55
C ASN A 35 -9.55 -0.54 -6.07
N SER A 36 -8.49 -0.94 -5.37
CA SER A 36 -8.53 -1.18 -3.93
C SER A 36 -8.79 0.10 -3.13
N ALA A 37 -8.24 1.25 -3.55
CA ALA A 37 -8.53 2.55 -2.96
C ALA A 37 -10.02 2.93 -3.09
N LYS A 38 -10.59 2.81 -4.29
CA LYS A 38 -12.03 3.05 -4.51
C LYS A 38 -12.92 2.11 -3.69
N GLU A 39 -12.52 0.85 -3.56
CA GLU A 39 -13.23 -0.12 -2.74
C GLU A 39 -13.21 0.28 -1.25
N LEU A 40 -12.04 0.71 -0.74
CA LEU A 40 -11.88 1.16 0.63
C LEU A 40 -12.71 2.41 0.93
N GLU A 41 -12.75 3.37 0.01
CA GLU A 41 -13.57 4.58 0.14
C GLU A 41 -15.06 4.21 0.25
N LYS A 42 -15.51 3.25 -0.56
CA LYS A 42 -16.92 2.84 -0.62
C LYS A 42 -17.37 2.03 0.60
N ASN A 43 -16.55 1.10 1.07
CA ASN A 43 -16.98 0.12 2.10
C ASN A 43 -16.31 0.33 3.47
N GLY A 44 -15.21 1.08 3.55
CA GLY A 44 -14.42 1.31 4.76
C GLY A 44 -13.94 0.01 5.43
N ASN A 45 -13.84 -1.10 4.69
CA ASN A 45 -13.45 -2.40 5.20
C ASN A 45 -11.95 -2.62 4.97
N VAL A 46 -11.15 -2.10 5.89
CA VAL A 46 -9.69 -2.13 5.87
C VAL A 46 -9.16 -3.57 5.79
N ASP A 47 -9.74 -4.51 6.54
CA ASP A 47 -9.25 -5.89 6.62
C ASP A 47 -9.44 -6.64 5.30
N LEU A 48 -10.60 -6.44 4.65
CA LEU A 48 -10.89 -7.05 3.36
C LEU A 48 -10.02 -6.45 2.24
N VAL A 49 -9.92 -5.12 2.20
CA VAL A 49 -9.16 -4.42 1.16
C VAL A 49 -7.67 -4.73 1.28
N SER A 50 -7.10 -4.67 2.48
CA SER A 50 -5.70 -5.01 2.73
C SER A 50 -5.37 -6.44 2.30
N THR A 51 -6.23 -7.42 2.63
CA THR A 51 -6.04 -8.81 2.23
C THR A 51 -6.06 -8.99 0.70
N ARG A 52 -7.01 -8.35 0.01
CA ARG A 52 -7.13 -8.41 -1.45
C ARG A 52 -5.95 -7.74 -2.14
N LEU A 53 -5.54 -6.58 -1.64
CA LEU A 53 -4.42 -5.81 -2.15
C LEU A 53 -3.11 -6.59 -2.01
N CYS A 54 -2.88 -7.20 -0.85
CA CYS A 54 -1.75 -8.11 -0.60
C CYS A 54 -1.64 -9.21 -1.66
N LYS A 55 -2.75 -9.89 -1.94
CA LYS A 55 -2.78 -10.96 -2.94
C LYS A 55 -2.50 -10.44 -4.34
N LYS A 56 -3.03 -9.27 -4.69
CA LYS A 56 -2.81 -8.64 -6.00
C LYS A 56 -1.35 -8.24 -6.21
N ILE A 57 -0.71 -7.64 -5.20
CA ILE A 57 0.72 -7.31 -5.26
C ILE A 57 1.56 -8.57 -5.44
N TRP A 58 1.29 -9.61 -4.65
CA TRP A 58 1.98 -10.89 -4.76
C TRP A 58 1.80 -11.55 -6.14
N LEU A 59 0.59 -11.51 -6.70
CA LEU A 59 0.32 -12.04 -8.04
C LEU A 59 1.01 -11.22 -9.12
N SER A 60 1.10 -9.90 -8.97
CA SER A 60 1.83 -9.04 -9.91
C SER A 60 3.34 -9.32 -9.92
N ASP A 61 3.87 -9.87 -8.83
CA ASP A 61 5.29 -10.26 -8.73
C ASP A 61 5.61 -11.53 -9.53
N ILE A 62 4.73 -12.53 -9.43
CA ILE A 62 4.87 -13.82 -10.11
C ILE A 62 4.91 -13.62 -11.64
N GLY A 63 4.16 -12.65 -12.17
CA GLY A 63 4.14 -12.35 -13.60
C GLY A 63 5.34 -11.56 -14.13
N ASN A 64 6.13 -10.93 -13.25
CA ASN A 64 7.07 -9.87 -13.65
C ASN A 64 8.54 -10.12 -13.25
N ASN A 65 8.96 -11.40 -13.15
CA ASN A 65 10.31 -11.84 -12.79
C ASN A 65 10.81 -11.36 -11.40
N ASN A 66 9.97 -11.41 -10.37
CA ASN A 66 10.34 -11.03 -8.99
C ASN A 66 10.71 -9.54 -8.81
N LYS A 67 10.28 -8.65 -9.71
CA LYS A 67 10.53 -7.20 -9.60
C LYS A 67 9.33 -6.50 -8.98
N ILE A 68 9.13 -6.69 -7.67
CA ILE A 68 8.20 -5.84 -6.90
C ILE A 68 8.85 -4.47 -6.68
N PRO A 69 8.20 -3.37 -7.09
CA PRO A 69 8.57 -2.03 -6.66
C PRO A 69 8.67 -1.93 -5.13
N LYS A 70 9.67 -1.21 -4.62
CA LYS A 70 9.88 -1.11 -3.17
C LYS A 70 8.63 -0.59 -2.44
N ALA A 71 7.92 0.38 -3.02
CA ALA A 71 6.68 0.91 -2.45
C ALA A 71 5.55 -0.14 -2.36
N ALA A 72 5.41 -1.00 -3.39
CA ALA A 72 4.43 -2.08 -3.37
C ALA A 72 4.81 -3.19 -2.37
N LEU A 73 6.11 -3.44 -2.17
CA LEU A 73 6.59 -4.39 -1.15
C LEU A 73 6.30 -3.89 0.27
N VAL A 74 6.49 -2.59 0.53
CA VAL A 74 6.13 -1.96 1.82
C VAL A 74 4.62 -2.08 2.05
N LEU A 75 3.81 -1.75 1.04
CA LEU A 75 2.34 -1.90 1.11
C LEU A 75 1.93 -3.35 1.39
N TYR A 76 2.60 -4.32 0.78
CA TYR A 76 2.39 -5.75 1.02
C TYR A 76 2.74 -6.16 2.46
N ASN A 77 3.87 -5.71 3.00
CA ASN A 77 4.28 -6.03 4.36
C ASN A 77 3.35 -5.43 5.42
N GLN A 78 2.88 -4.21 5.17
CA GLN A 78 1.88 -3.51 5.98
C GLN A 78 0.55 -4.28 5.97
N CYS A 79 0.06 -4.66 4.78
CA CYS A 79 -1.17 -5.42 4.61
C CYS A 79 -1.09 -6.85 5.20
N LYS A 80 0.09 -7.48 5.23
CA LYS A 80 0.29 -8.80 5.86
C LYS A 80 0.30 -8.77 7.39
N GLY A 81 0.15 -7.59 7.99
CA GLY A 81 0.17 -7.42 9.45
C GLY A 81 1.54 -7.63 10.08
N LYS A 82 2.60 -7.85 9.29
CA LYS A 82 3.99 -7.91 9.78
C LYS A 82 4.52 -6.51 10.12
N GLU A 83 3.99 -5.48 9.47
CA GLU A 83 4.33 -4.07 9.71
C GLU A 83 3.13 -3.23 10.18
N MET A 84 1.99 -3.83 10.57
CA MET A 84 0.89 -3.07 11.21
C MET A 84 1.27 -2.52 12.62
N LYS A 85 2.53 -2.65 13.02
CA LYS A 85 3.23 -1.77 13.96
C LYS A 85 4.07 -0.75 13.18
N TYR A 86 3.44 0.09 12.36
CA TYR A 86 4.04 1.35 11.96
C TYR A 86 3.85 2.28 13.17
N ASP A 87 4.69 2.09 14.20
CA ASP A 87 4.86 3.06 15.27
C ASP A 87 5.19 4.41 14.62
N GLY A 88 4.61 5.50 15.13
CA GLY A 88 4.70 6.86 14.55
C GLY A 88 6.12 7.40 14.28
N ILE A 89 7.16 6.65 14.65
CA ILE A 89 8.57 6.85 14.31
C ILE A 89 8.80 6.72 12.80
N ALA A 90 8.12 5.82 12.08
CA ALA A 90 8.37 5.64 10.65
C ALA A 90 7.68 6.71 9.78
N THR A 91 6.52 7.23 10.21
CA THR A 91 5.93 8.44 9.60
C THR A 91 6.82 9.66 9.85
N ALA A 92 7.42 9.76 11.04
CA ALA A 92 8.43 10.79 11.32
C ALA A 92 9.67 10.60 10.43
N ALA A 93 10.14 9.37 10.20
CA ALA A 93 11.29 9.07 9.35
C ALA A 93 11.04 9.37 7.86
N ILE A 94 9.83 9.12 7.35
CA ILE A 94 9.45 9.44 5.97
C ILE A 94 9.25 10.96 5.80
N MET A 95 8.61 11.63 6.76
CA MET A 95 8.50 13.10 6.74
C MET A 95 9.85 13.80 6.98
N SER A 96 10.77 13.18 7.72
CA SER A 96 12.12 13.71 7.94
C SER A 96 13.12 13.32 6.83
N GLY A 97 12.75 12.41 5.93
CA GLY A 97 13.60 11.94 4.83
C GLY A 97 13.77 12.93 3.68
N PHE A 98 13.22 14.16 3.80
CA PHE A 98 13.47 15.26 2.87
C PHE A 98 14.71 16.10 3.19
N TRP A 99 15.51 15.71 4.19
CA TRP A 99 16.88 16.20 4.37
C TRP A 99 17.76 15.05 4.86
N PHE A 100 18.57 14.46 3.97
CA PHE A 100 20.01 14.14 4.11
C PHE A 100 20.49 13.33 2.90
#